data_AF-A0A512J1V9-F1
#
_entry.id   AF-A0A512J1V9-F1
#
_cell.length_a   1.000
_cell.length_b   1.000
_cell.length_c   1.000
_cell.angle_alpha   90.00
_cell.angle_beta   90.00
_cell.angle_gamma   90.00
#
_symmetry.space_group_name_H-M   'P 1'
#
loop_
_entity.id
_entity.type
_entity.pdbx_description
1 polymer ?
#
loop_
_entity_poly.entity_id
_entity_poly.type
_entity_poly.pdbx_seq_one_letter_code
_entity_poly.pdbx_strand_id
1 'polypeptide(L)'
;MIRQFLAWTQHDSAGRRAEAASALARAYLYGNLGPEAAWEAKTAILALLDDPSPLVRRALAEACAASARAPRPLVVTLAADQPEIAGLVLARSPILNDADLVDAAAMGGEAIRHVIAGRHHLTHAVAGALAEIGGPETLRRLAANPTAQITTGRLLRMVERHGDDAALREALLARADLPLEVRHAVAARLAETLAGFVTACGWLTPERSERMSRETRERAVLDLCARAGAAALIRVVQHLRTSGQLNAGLVLRAILSGEMVFAEAALSDLSGLDRARVAGLVRSARGYPGLHARAGLPQALLPAFAAALSAWREAGTGAAAPSGAGLSRRMIERALTACEDMPFSEMQAVTALLARYEAEAARDEARAVARAIAEQAEAREAARLEAERVAAEWRQAQAREAAGRDAATWALAVPAEGLPAAPEPIEIRDCATVAEPVAVVEAEAIRFAAEGEAAATLPESVSAVLDALPEAILSSFREEQARLAASRQEKIFAEETRVEETRAEDVFEEARADEARLAAEAVLETIPAALVASYRADRQRLKLAA
;
A
#
# COMPACT_ATOMS: atom_id res chain seq x y z
N MET A 1 -2.44 -29.71 58.45
CA MET A 1 -1.37 -29.56 57.43
C MET A 1 -1.30 -28.13 56.89
N ILE A 2 -2.38 -27.54 56.37
CA ILE A 2 -2.37 -26.18 55.77
C ILE A 2 -2.09 -25.07 56.81
N ARG A 3 -2.65 -25.17 58.02
CA ARG A 3 -2.33 -24.24 59.13
C ARG A 3 -0.86 -24.28 59.56
N GLN A 4 -0.24 -25.46 59.50
CA GLN A 4 1.17 -25.68 59.85
C GLN A 4 2.09 -25.18 58.74
N PHE A 5 1.66 -25.35 57.49
CA PHE A 5 2.29 -24.78 56.30
C PHE A 5 2.30 -23.25 56.33
N LEU A 6 1.17 -22.60 56.64
CA LEU A 6 1.11 -21.13 56.80
C LEU A 6 1.97 -20.61 57.95
N ALA A 7 2.08 -21.36 59.06
CA ALA A 7 2.95 -20.99 60.17
C ALA A 7 4.45 -21.12 59.83
N TRP A 8 4.82 -22.09 58.99
CA TRP A 8 6.21 -22.28 58.55
C TRP A 8 6.63 -21.27 57.48
N THR A 9 5.74 -20.88 56.58
CA THR A 9 6.08 -19.91 55.53
C THR A 9 6.29 -18.50 56.06
N GLN A 10 5.70 -18.12 57.21
CA GLN A 10 5.84 -16.76 57.78
C GLN A 10 7.29 -16.31 58.05
N HIS A 11 8.24 -17.24 58.24
CA HIS A 11 9.64 -16.93 58.55
C HIS A 11 10.62 -17.40 57.47
N ASP A 12 10.13 -17.91 56.34
CA ASP A 12 10.97 -18.45 55.28
C ASP A 12 11.34 -17.39 54.23
N SER A 13 12.40 -17.65 53.47
CA SER A 13 12.81 -16.82 52.34
C SER A 13 11.69 -16.68 51.30
N ALA A 14 11.67 -15.56 50.57
CA ALA A 14 10.66 -15.30 49.54
C ALA A 14 10.56 -16.42 48.49
N GLY A 15 11.69 -17.06 48.13
CA GLY A 15 11.72 -18.18 47.19
C GLY A 15 10.97 -19.40 47.71
N ARG A 16 11.22 -19.82 48.96
CA ARG A 16 10.49 -20.97 49.54
C ARG A 16 9.01 -20.67 49.73
N ARG A 17 8.65 -19.43 50.09
CA ARG A 17 7.24 -19.01 50.14
C ARG A 17 6.58 -19.08 48.77
N ALA A 18 7.29 -18.73 47.69
CA ALA A 18 6.77 -18.80 46.33
C ALA A 18 6.56 -20.25 45.86
N GLU A 19 7.52 -21.13 46.13
CA GLU A 19 7.40 -22.58 45.86
C GLU A 19 6.20 -23.18 46.60
N ALA A 20 6.09 -22.85 47.89
CA ALA A 20 4.97 -23.20 48.74
C ALA A 20 3.64 -22.71 48.15
N ALA A 21 3.53 -21.42 47.82
CA ALA A 21 2.33 -20.82 47.24
C ALA A 21 1.91 -21.52 45.94
N SER A 22 2.85 -21.80 45.05
CA SER A 22 2.61 -22.57 43.82
C SER A 22 2.12 -23.99 44.12
N ALA A 23 2.76 -24.71 45.05
CA ALA A 23 2.35 -26.06 45.42
C ALA A 23 0.93 -26.10 46.01
N LEU A 24 0.60 -25.16 46.89
CA LEU A 24 -0.73 -25.03 47.46
C LEU A 24 -1.78 -24.68 46.40
N ALA A 25 -1.48 -23.74 45.50
CA ALA A 25 -2.35 -23.38 44.38
C ALA A 25 -2.61 -24.59 43.47
N ARG A 26 -1.58 -25.34 43.10
CA ARG A 26 -1.74 -26.54 42.27
C ARG A 26 -2.52 -27.65 43.00
N ALA A 27 -2.30 -27.84 44.30
CA ALA A 27 -3.07 -28.79 45.10
C ALA A 27 -4.56 -28.41 45.15
N TYR A 28 -4.88 -27.12 45.25
CA TYR A 28 -6.27 -26.65 45.20
C TYR A 28 -6.91 -26.83 43.81
N LEU A 29 -6.19 -26.48 42.74
CA LEU A 29 -6.74 -26.46 41.38
C LEU A 29 -6.86 -27.86 40.76
N TYR A 30 -5.88 -28.73 41.02
CA TYR A 30 -5.74 -30.03 40.37
C TYR A 30 -5.81 -31.21 41.34
N GLY A 31 -5.67 -30.98 42.64
CA GLY A 31 -5.81 -32.02 43.65
C GLY A 31 -7.26 -32.42 43.91
N ASN A 32 -7.45 -33.67 44.34
CA ASN A 32 -8.74 -34.17 44.79
C ASN A 32 -8.91 -33.93 46.30
N LEU A 33 -8.95 -32.66 46.70
CA LEU A 33 -9.13 -32.27 48.09
C LEU A 33 -10.59 -32.47 48.51
N GLY A 34 -10.80 -33.01 49.72
CA GLY A 34 -12.12 -33.00 50.37
C GLY A 34 -12.62 -31.56 50.63
N PRO A 35 -13.92 -31.36 50.90
CA PRO A 35 -14.53 -30.03 50.97
C PRO A 35 -13.89 -29.11 52.02
N GLU A 36 -13.56 -29.61 53.21
CA GLU A 36 -12.88 -28.83 54.25
C GLU A 36 -11.47 -28.42 53.83
N ALA A 37 -10.68 -29.36 53.32
CA ALA A 37 -9.31 -29.09 52.86
C ALA A 37 -9.28 -28.10 51.67
N ALA A 38 -10.26 -28.18 50.78
CA ALA A 38 -10.41 -27.23 49.68
C ALA A 38 -10.76 -25.82 50.19
N TRP A 39 -11.62 -25.70 51.20
CA TRP A 39 -11.94 -24.42 51.83
C TRP A 39 -10.73 -23.80 52.55
N GLU A 40 -9.98 -24.61 53.30
CA GLU A 40 -8.74 -24.16 53.95
C GLU A 40 -7.69 -23.73 52.91
N ALA A 41 -7.50 -24.51 51.84
CA ALA A 41 -6.55 -24.19 50.79
C ALA A 41 -6.93 -22.89 50.05
N LYS A 42 -8.21 -22.71 49.72
CA LYS A 42 -8.72 -21.47 49.12
C LYS A 42 -8.43 -20.26 50.03
N THR A 43 -8.72 -20.38 51.32
CA THR A 43 -8.50 -19.30 52.30
C THR A 43 -7.01 -18.95 52.40
N ALA A 44 -6.16 -19.96 52.46
CA ALA A 44 -4.71 -19.80 52.50
C ALA A 44 -4.15 -19.14 51.22
N ILE A 45 -4.63 -19.55 50.04
CA ILE A 45 -4.22 -18.94 48.75
C ILE A 45 -4.64 -17.46 48.68
N LEU A 46 -5.84 -17.12 49.15
CA LEU A 46 -6.30 -15.72 49.17
C LEU A 46 -5.49 -14.87 50.16
N ALA A 47 -5.10 -15.42 51.32
CA ALA A 47 -4.24 -14.71 52.25
C ALA A 47 -2.82 -14.43 51.68
N LEU A 48 -2.32 -15.27 50.78
CA LEU A 48 -1.04 -15.07 50.12
C LEU A 48 -1.04 -13.95 49.07
N LEU A 49 -2.21 -13.40 48.70
CA LEU A 49 -2.30 -12.19 47.88
C LEU A 49 -1.65 -10.97 48.56
N ASP A 50 -1.68 -10.94 49.90
CA ASP A 50 -1.12 -9.85 50.68
C ASP A 50 0.38 -10.07 51.00
N ASP A 51 1.05 -11.06 50.39
CA ASP A 51 2.49 -11.27 50.58
C ASP A 51 3.27 -10.08 49.98
N PRO A 52 4.22 -9.47 50.74
CA PRO A 52 4.98 -8.32 50.26
C PRO A 52 5.90 -8.67 49.08
N SER A 53 6.27 -9.94 48.91
CA SER A 53 7.15 -10.37 47.83
C SER A 53 6.40 -10.59 46.52
N PRO A 54 6.78 -9.93 45.42
CA PRO A 54 6.16 -10.16 44.11
C PRO A 54 6.43 -11.58 43.59
N LEU A 55 7.49 -12.26 44.07
CA LEU A 55 7.77 -13.66 43.69
C LEU A 55 6.65 -14.61 44.12
N VAL A 56 6.05 -14.37 45.30
CA VAL A 56 4.98 -15.21 45.84
C VAL A 56 3.70 -15.00 45.03
N ARG A 57 3.33 -13.74 44.81
CA ARG A 57 2.13 -13.38 44.02
C ARG A 57 2.27 -13.82 42.56
N ARG A 58 3.46 -13.71 41.99
CA ARG A 58 3.79 -14.26 40.66
C ARG A 58 3.61 -15.77 40.62
N ALA A 59 4.11 -16.51 41.62
CA ALA A 59 3.97 -17.97 41.67
C ALA A 59 2.49 -18.40 41.75
N LEU A 60 1.65 -17.65 42.46
CA LEU A 60 0.19 -17.84 42.44
C LEU A 60 -0.38 -17.59 41.03
N ALA A 61 -0.02 -16.47 40.40
CA ALA A 61 -0.47 -16.13 39.05
C ALA A 61 -0.09 -17.19 38.02
N GLU A 62 1.17 -17.65 38.01
CA GLU A 62 1.64 -18.72 37.13
C GLU A 62 0.86 -20.02 37.35
N ALA A 63 0.58 -20.39 38.61
CA ALA A 63 -0.15 -21.60 38.93
C ALA A 63 -1.64 -21.54 38.54
N CYS A 64 -2.27 -20.36 38.61
CA CYS A 64 -3.72 -20.22 38.39
C CYS A 64 -4.13 -19.64 37.03
N ALA A 65 -3.22 -19.02 36.27
CA ALA A 65 -3.52 -18.22 35.09
C ALA A 65 -4.39 -18.89 34.03
N ALA A 66 -4.34 -20.22 33.87
CA ALA A 66 -5.12 -20.94 32.86
C ALA A 66 -6.27 -21.79 33.43
N SER A 67 -6.53 -21.73 34.73
CA SER A 67 -7.48 -22.65 35.39
C SER A 67 -8.86 -22.04 35.58
N ALA A 68 -9.89 -22.72 35.04
CA ALA A 68 -11.29 -22.40 35.31
C ALA A 68 -11.76 -22.74 36.74
N ARG A 69 -10.92 -23.41 37.54
CA ARG A 69 -11.17 -23.68 38.96
C ARG A 69 -10.59 -22.61 39.89
N ALA A 70 -9.86 -21.63 39.34
CA ALA A 70 -9.25 -20.56 40.12
C ALA A 70 -10.32 -19.71 40.83
N PRO A 71 -10.13 -19.35 42.11
CA PRO A 71 -11.05 -18.45 42.80
C PRO A 71 -11.09 -17.10 42.09
N ARG A 72 -12.28 -16.61 41.72
CA ARG A 72 -12.40 -15.30 41.05
C ARG A 72 -11.73 -14.13 41.81
N PRO A 73 -11.86 -14.00 43.15
CA PRO A 73 -11.14 -12.95 43.88
C PRO A 73 -9.62 -13.02 43.72
N LEU A 74 -9.04 -14.22 43.64
CA LEU A 74 -7.61 -14.41 43.39
C LEU A 74 -7.19 -13.82 42.04
N VAL A 75 -7.91 -14.20 40.98
CA VAL A 75 -7.59 -13.78 39.61
C VAL A 75 -7.77 -12.27 39.44
N VAL A 76 -8.86 -11.70 39.97
CA VAL A 76 -9.15 -10.26 39.84
C VAL A 76 -8.11 -9.42 40.58
N THR A 77 -7.70 -9.81 41.80
CA THR A 77 -6.64 -9.10 42.53
C THR A 77 -5.30 -9.19 41.80
N LEU A 78 -4.92 -10.38 41.31
CA LEU A 78 -3.67 -10.53 40.53
C LEU A 78 -3.69 -9.74 39.22
N ALA A 79 -4.86 -9.54 38.60
CA ALA A 79 -5.00 -8.75 37.39
C ALA A 79 -4.77 -7.25 37.59
N ALA A 80 -4.90 -6.76 38.84
CA ALA A 80 -4.63 -5.38 39.22
C ALA A 80 -3.22 -5.18 39.84
N ASP A 81 -2.41 -6.24 39.88
CA ASP A 81 -1.03 -6.20 40.40
C ASP A 81 -0.07 -5.53 39.38
N GLN A 82 1.23 -5.53 39.69
CA GLN A 82 2.26 -5.03 38.78
C GLN A 82 2.25 -5.79 37.42
N PRO A 83 2.70 -5.14 36.33
CA PRO A 83 2.49 -5.66 34.98
C PRO A 83 3.00 -7.08 34.72
N GLU A 84 4.12 -7.47 35.35
CA GLU A 84 4.73 -8.80 35.19
C GLU A 84 3.86 -9.92 35.78
N ILE A 85 3.01 -9.60 36.76
CA ILE A 85 2.10 -10.54 37.43
C ILE A 85 0.73 -10.47 36.76
N ALA A 86 0.19 -9.27 36.59
CA ALA A 86 -1.10 -9.03 35.95
C ALA A 86 -1.14 -9.62 34.52
N GLY A 87 -0.06 -9.47 33.76
CA GLY A 87 0.05 -10.01 32.41
C GLY A 87 -0.16 -11.53 32.34
N LEU A 88 0.25 -12.29 33.37
CA LEU A 88 0.09 -13.75 33.38
C LEU A 88 -1.39 -14.16 33.38
N VAL A 89 -2.19 -13.54 34.28
CA VAL A 89 -3.61 -13.85 34.40
C VAL A 89 -4.43 -13.19 33.30
N LEU A 90 -4.11 -11.96 32.91
CA LEU A 90 -4.77 -11.24 31.82
C LEU A 90 -4.53 -11.90 30.46
N ALA A 91 -3.43 -12.62 30.25
CA ALA A 91 -3.19 -13.32 29.00
C ALA A 91 -4.10 -14.55 28.80
N ARG A 92 -4.47 -15.25 29.88
CA ARG A 92 -4.95 -16.65 29.75
C ARG A 92 -6.16 -17.01 30.60
N SER A 93 -6.53 -16.20 31.60
CA SER A 93 -7.56 -16.61 32.55
C SER A 93 -8.94 -16.66 31.91
N PRO A 94 -9.66 -17.79 32.02
CA PRO A 94 -11.04 -17.91 31.57
C PRO A 94 -12.04 -17.34 32.59
N ILE A 95 -11.57 -16.95 33.79
CA ILE A 95 -12.41 -16.42 34.87
C ILE A 95 -12.75 -14.95 34.64
N LEU A 96 -11.89 -14.21 33.93
CA LEU A 96 -12.06 -12.79 33.64
C LEU A 96 -13.15 -12.58 32.59
N ASN A 97 -14.08 -11.68 32.88
CA ASN A 97 -15.11 -11.25 31.95
C ASN A 97 -14.66 -10.01 31.16
N ASP A 98 -15.48 -9.57 30.21
CA ASP A 98 -15.17 -8.42 29.38
C ASP A 98 -14.99 -7.12 30.17
N ALA A 99 -15.77 -6.92 31.24
CA ALA A 99 -15.63 -5.74 32.09
C ALA A 99 -14.27 -5.72 32.79
N ASP A 100 -13.84 -6.85 33.36
CA ASP A 100 -12.54 -6.98 34.00
C ASP A 100 -11.40 -6.67 33.01
N LEU A 101 -11.51 -7.13 31.76
CA LEU A 101 -10.50 -6.89 30.72
C LEU A 101 -10.51 -5.45 30.22
N VAL A 102 -11.67 -4.81 30.11
CA VAL A 102 -11.80 -3.40 29.73
C VAL A 102 -11.22 -2.51 30.83
N ASP A 103 -11.55 -2.77 32.09
CA ASP A 103 -11.01 -2.03 33.24
C ASP A 103 -9.49 -2.19 33.33
N ALA A 104 -8.97 -3.41 33.15
CA ALA A 104 -7.53 -3.66 33.10
C ALA A 104 -6.85 -2.95 31.91
N ALA A 105 -7.49 -2.88 30.74
CA ALA A 105 -6.96 -2.15 29.60
C ALA A 105 -6.94 -0.63 29.82
N ALA A 106 -7.95 -0.10 30.52
CA ALA A 106 -8.09 1.33 30.84
C ALA A 106 -7.09 1.78 31.91
N MET A 107 -6.96 1.00 32.99
CA MET A 107 -6.06 1.32 34.10
C MET A 107 -4.60 0.91 33.83
N GLY A 108 -4.39 -0.08 32.98
CA GLY A 108 -3.07 -0.61 32.64
C GLY A 108 -2.28 0.27 31.68
N GLY A 109 -0.98 -0.03 31.57
CA GLY A 109 -0.11 0.54 30.55
C GLY A 109 -0.16 -0.21 29.21
N GLU A 110 0.68 0.21 28.27
CA GLU A 110 0.76 -0.40 26.94
C GLU A 110 1.14 -1.89 26.99
N ALA A 111 2.01 -2.29 27.92
CA ALA A 111 2.36 -3.71 28.12
C ALA A 111 1.13 -4.58 28.46
N ILE A 112 0.21 -4.05 29.28
CA ILE A 112 -1.01 -4.75 29.67
C ILE A 112 -2.00 -4.83 28.50
N ARG A 113 -2.22 -3.70 27.81
CA ARG A 113 -3.07 -3.67 26.61
C ARG A 113 -2.57 -4.62 25.53
N HIS A 114 -1.26 -4.65 25.31
CA HIS A 114 -0.63 -5.56 24.35
C HIS A 114 -0.83 -7.03 24.73
N VAL A 115 -0.74 -7.37 26.02
CA VAL A 115 -1.08 -8.72 26.51
C VAL A 115 -2.55 -9.06 26.24
N ILE A 116 -3.48 -8.17 26.58
CA ILE A 116 -4.92 -8.38 26.38
C ILE A 116 -5.24 -8.54 24.88
N ALA A 117 -4.63 -7.73 24.01
CA ALA A 117 -4.81 -7.79 22.55
C ALA A 117 -4.46 -9.16 21.95
N GLY A 118 -3.55 -9.91 22.59
CA GLY A 118 -3.16 -11.25 22.18
C GLY A 118 -4.05 -12.39 22.69
N ARG A 119 -5.09 -12.10 23.48
CA ARG A 119 -6.00 -13.13 23.99
C ARG A 119 -6.77 -13.78 22.85
N HIS A 120 -7.04 -15.07 23.00
CA HIS A 120 -7.93 -15.79 22.08
C HIS A 120 -9.39 -15.38 22.33
N HIS A 121 -10.20 -15.31 21.27
CA HIS A 121 -11.64 -14.98 21.33
C HIS A 121 -11.97 -13.63 22.00
N LEU A 122 -11.22 -12.57 21.69
CA LEU A 122 -11.59 -11.22 22.14
C LEU A 122 -12.95 -10.81 21.58
N THR A 123 -13.83 -10.35 22.47
CA THR A 123 -15.16 -9.86 22.09
C THR A 123 -15.09 -8.45 21.50
N HIS A 124 -16.19 -8.02 20.88
CA HIS A 124 -16.35 -6.65 20.37
C HIS A 124 -16.13 -5.56 21.42
N ALA A 125 -16.47 -5.82 22.69
CA ALA A 125 -16.33 -4.84 23.77
C ALA A 125 -14.84 -4.57 24.07
N VAL A 126 -14.06 -5.63 24.31
CA VAL A 126 -12.64 -5.52 24.63
C VAL A 126 -11.85 -5.02 23.44
N ALA A 127 -12.09 -5.57 22.24
CA ALA A 127 -11.44 -5.12 21.01
C ALA A 127 -11.75 -3.64 20.72
N GLY A 128 -12.99 -3.20 20.98
CA GLY A 128 -13.40 -1.81 20.82
C GLY A 128 -12.70 -0.86 21.78
N ALA A 129 -12.55 -1.26 23.05
CA ALA A 129 -11.78 -0.50 24.03
C ALA A 129 -10.31 -0.38 23.60
N LEU A 130 -9.67 -1.50 23.24
CA LEU A 130 -8.28 -1.50 22.77
C LEU A 130 -8.08 -0.64 21.51
N ALA A 131 -9.01 -0.68 20.55
CA ALA A 131 -8.97 0.17 19.36
C ALA A 131 -9.00 1.68 19.72
N GLU A 132 -9.67 2.05 20.80
CA GLU A 132 -9.83 3.44 21.25
C GLU A 132 -8.62 3.98 22.00
N ILE A 133 -7.98 3.17 22.85
CA ILE A 133 -6.92 3.64 23.77
C ILE A 133 -5.55 3.01 23.52
N GLY A 134 -5.46 1.91 22.77
CA GLY A 134 -4.20 1.20 22.52
C GLY A 134 -3.23 2.03 21.67
N GLY A 135 -1.93 1.87 21.95
CA GLY A 135 -0.86 2.40 21.09
C GLY A 135 -0.55 1.49 19.89
N PRO A 136 0.42 1.86 19.05
CA PRO A 136 0.76 1.14 17.82
C PRO A 136 1.01 -0.35 18.04
N GLU A 137 1.81 -0.73 19.04
CA GLU A 137 2.15 -2.13 19.31
C GLU A 137 0.95 -2.98 19.75
N THR A 138 0.07 -2.42 20.58
CA THR A 138 -1.20 -3.08 20.92
C THR A 138 -2.07 -3.25 19.69
N LEU A 139 -2.22 -2.20 18.87
CA LEU A 139 -3.09 -2.25 17.70
C LEU A 139 -2.58 -3.20 16.62
N ARG A 140 -1.25 -3.27 16.40
CA ARG A 140 -0.62 -4.28 15.52
C ARG A 140 -0.97 -5.68 16.00
N ARG A 141 -0.81 -5.96 17.30
CA ARG A 141 -1.13 -7.26 17.89
C ARG A 141 -2.62 -7.59 17.80
N LEU A 142 -3.49 -6.60 18.01
CA LEU A 142 -4.93 -6.75 17.87
C LEU A 142 -5.33 -7.04 16.41
N ALA A 143 -4.77 -6.30 15.45
CA ALA A 143 -5.02 -6.51 14.02
C ALA A 143 -4.57 -7.92 13.57
N ALA A 144 -3.39 -8.35 14.02
CA ALA A 144 -2.82 -9.66 13.75
C ALA A 144 -3.53 -10.82 14.49
N ASN A 145 -4.48 -10.53 15.39
CA ASN A 145 -5.24 -11.56 16.10
C ASN A 145 -6.45 -12.02 15.25
N PRO A 146 -6.42 -13.24 14.67
CA PRO A 146 -7.49 -13.72 13.79
C PRO A 146 -8.77 -14.04 14.57
N THR A 147 -8.69 -14.20 15.89
CA THR A 147 -9.83 -14.57 16.73
C THR A 147 -10.50 -13.37 17.40
N ALA A 148 -9.91 -12.17 17.25
CA ALA A 148 -10.49 -10.95 17.78
C ALA A 148 -11.70 -10.53 16.93
N GLN A 149 -12.83 -10.31 17.60
CA GLN A 149 -14.05 -9.81 16.98
C GLN A 149 -13.96 -8.29 16.89
N ILE A 150 -13.43 -7.77 15.77
CA ILE A 150 -13.28 -6.34 15.55
C ILE A 150 -14.35 -5.86 14.57
N THR A 151 -15.15 -4.86 14.95
CA THR A 151 -16.14 -4.28 14.05
C THR A 151 -15.48 -3.34 13.03
N THR A 152 -16.11 -3.12 11.88
CA THR A 152 -15.63 -2.20 10.84
C THR A 152 -15.32 -0.80 11.41
N GLY A 153 -16.20 -0.27 12.26
CA GLY A 153 -15.98 1.04 12.88
C GLY A 153 -14.72 1.09 13.76
N ARG A 154 -14.40 0.00 14.45
CA ARG A 154 -13.19 -0.09 15.29
C ARG A 154 -11.93 -0.26 14.45
N LEU A 155 -11.99 -1.02 13.36
CA LEU A 155 -10.90 -1.08 12.39
C LEU A 155 -10.62 0.30 11.76
N LEU A 156 -11.67 1.04 11.38
CA LEU A 156 -11.54 2.41 10.88
C LEU A 156 -10.92 3.34 11.94
N ARG A 157 -11.32 3.21 13.21
CA ARG A 157 -10.73 3.97 14.33
C ARG A 157 -9.23 3.70 14.49
N MET A 158 -8.79 2.45 14.29
CA MET A 158 -7.37 2.09 14.32
C MET A 158 -6.59 2.81 13.20
N VAL A 159 -7.15 2.85 11.99
CA VAL A 159 -6.54 3.55 10.84
C VAL A 159 -6.52 5.06 11.06
N GLU A 160 -7.59 5.63 11.61
CA GLU A 160 -7.66 7.06 11.92
C GLU A 160 -6.53 7.49 12.87
N ARG A 161 -6.35 6.75 13.98
CA ARG A 161 -5.38 7.08 15.03
C ARG A 161 -3.93 6.76 14.67
N HIS A 162 -3.70 5.60 14.04
CA HIS A 162 -2.34 5.06 13.85
C HIS A 162 -2.10 4.55 12.42
N GLY A 163 -2.87 4.99 11.43
CA GLY A 163 -2.73 4.50 10.06
C GLY A 163 -1.43 4.88 9.36
N ASP A 164 -0.64 5.82 9.87
CA ASP A 164 0.71 6.10 9.35
C ASP A 164 1.68 4.96 9.64
N ASP A 165 1.42 4.18 10.69
CA ASP A 165 2.23 3.03 11.09
C ASP A 165 2.19 1.92 10.04
N ALA A 166 3.35 1.62 9.43
CA ALA A 166 3.44 0.67 8.33
C ALA A 166 3.09 -0.76 8.77
N ALA A 167 3.58 -1.18 9.94
CA ALA A 167 3.35 -2.52 10.46
C ALA A 167 1.87 -2.74 10.85
N LEU A 168 1.17 -1.70 11.34
CA LEU A 168 -0.28 -1.77 11.57
C LEU A 168 -1.05 -1.93 10.25
N ARG A 169 -0.68 -1.15 9.21
CA ARG A 169 -1.31 -1.28 7.89
C ARG A 169 -1.12 -2.67 7.31
N GLU A 170 0.09 -3.23 7.42
CA GLU A 170 0.39 -4.60 7.00
C GLU A 170 -0.46 -5.62 7.77
N ALA A 171 -0.49 -5.53 9.10
CA ALA A 171 -1.29 -6.42 9.95
C ALA A 171 -2.80 -6.34 9.62
N LEU A 172 -3.32 -5.15 9.32
CA LEU A 172 -4.71 -4.98 8.87
C LEU A 172 -4.93 -5.63 7.50
N LEU A 173 -4.08 -5.36 6.52
CA LEU A 173 -4.21 -5.88 5.15
C LEU A 173 -4.08 -7.41 5.06
N ALA A 174 -3.31 -8.01 5.98
CA ALA A 174 -3.17 -9.46 6.12
C ALA A 174 -4.45 -10.15 6.61
N ARG A 175 -5.42 -9.42 7.16
CA ARG A 175 -6.70 -9.99 7.58
C ARG A 175 -7.56 -10.40 6.39
N ALA A 176 -8.00 -11.66 6.39
CA ALA A 176 -8.89 -12.21 5.37
C ALA A 176 -10.29 -11.57 5.41
N ASP A 177 -10.76 -11.19 6.60
CA ASP A 177 -12.09 -10.62 6.85
C ASP A 177 -12.13 -9.08 6.72
N LEU A 178 -11.05 -8.44 6.23
CA LEU A 178 -10.93 -6.99 6.20
C LEU A 178 -12.01 -6.35 5.29
N PRO A 179 -12.90 -5.51 5.85
CA PRO A 179 -13.94 -4.83 5.08
C PRO A 179 -13.36 -3.85 4.04
N LEU A 180 -14.10 -3.65 2.94
CA LEU A 180 -13.69 -2.83 1.80
C LEU A 180 -13.41 -1.37 2.20
N GLU A 181 -14.20 -0.86 3.14
CA GLU A 181 -14.11 0.49 3.68
C GLU A 181 -12.79 0.69 4.43
N VAL A 182 -12.32 -0.34 5.14
CA VAL A 182 -11.05 -0.31 5.85
C VAL A 182 -9.88 -0.44 4.88
N ARG A 183 -9.98 -1.30 3.85
CA ARG A 183 -8.97 -1.38 2.78
C ARG A 183 -8.78 -0.02 2.10
N HIS A 184 -9.89 0.64 1.79
CA HIS A 184 -9.87 1.99 1.26
C HIS A 184 -9.21 2.99 2.23
N ALA A 185 -9.60 3.00 3.51
CA ALA A 185 -9.01 3.90 4.49
C ALA A 185 -7.49 3.71 4.65
N VAL A 186 -7.01 2.45 4.63
CA VAL A 186 -5.57 2.14 4.65
C VAL A 186 -4.86 2.68 3.41
N ALA A 187 -5.44 2.47 2.22
CA ALA A 187 -4.89 2.99 0.97
C ALA A 187 -4.86 4.52 0.94
N ALA A 188 -5.93 5.16 1.44
CA ALA A 188 -6.02 6.60 1.56
C ALA A 188 -4.93 7.17 2.48
N ARG A 189 -4.71 6.54 3.63
CA ARG A 189 -3.66 6.96 4.56
C ARG A 189 -2.27 6.78 3.99
N LEU A 190 -1.98 5.65 3.33
CA LEU A 190 -0.71 5.47 2.62
C LEU A 190 -0.48 6.56 1.56
N ALA A 191 -1.52 6.91 0.79
CA ALA A 191 -1.43 7.98 -0.21
C ALA A 191 -1.18 9.36 0.42
N GLU A 192 -1.67 9.62 1.63
CA GLU A 192 -1.39 10.83 2.40
C GLU A 192 0.05 10.85 2.91
N THR A 193 0.52 9.76 3.52
CA THR A 193 1.89 9.67 4.03
C THR A 193 2.92 9.88 2.92
N LEU A 194 2.71 9.26 1.74
CA LEU A 194 3.56 9.44 0.57
C LEU A 194 3.50 10.87 0.02
N ALA A 195 2.31 11.48 -0.02
CA ALA A 195 2.14 12.86 -0.46
C ALA A 195 2.88 13.84 0.46
N GLY A 196 2.83 13.62 1.78
CA GLY A 196 3.57 14.39 2.76
C GLY A 196 5.09 14.24 2.57
N PHE A 197 5.58 13.01 2.41
CA PHE A 197 6.99 12.73 2.17
C PHE A 197 7.53 13.45 0.93
N VAL A 198 6.85 13.32 -0.21
CA VAL A 198 7.29 13.93 -1.48
C VAL A 198 7.27 15.47 -1.40
N THR A 199 6.36 16.05 -0.63
CA THR A 199 6.30 17.49 -0.37
C THR A 199 7.46 17.93 0.53
N ALA A 200 7.75 17.19 1.60
CA ALA A 200 8.86 17.47 2.51
C ALA A 200 10.22 17.40 1.80
N CYS A 201 10.39 16.50 0.83
CA CYS A 201 11.59 16.44 -0.01
C CYS A 201 11.69 17.60 -1.03
N GLY A 202 10.68 18.45 -1.15
CA GLY A 202 10.62 19.55 -2.13
C GLY A 202 10.47 19.07 -3.59
N TRP A 203 10.07 17.81 -3.81
CA TRP A 203 9.94 17.25 -5.16
C TRP A 203 8.64 17.68 -5.85
N LEU A 204 7.59 17.97 -5.08
CA LEU A 204 6.30 18.46 -5.55
C LEU A 204 5.81 19.62 -4.68
N THR A 205 5.03 20.51 -5.28
CA THR A 205 4.30 21.53 -4.52
C THR A 205 3.15 20.86 -3.75
N PRO A 206 2.71 21.45 -2.62
CA PRO A 206 1.59 20.91 -1.82
C PRO A 206 0.33 20.68 -2.65
N GLU A 207 -0.02 21.61 -3.55
CA GLU A 207 -1.23 21.52 -4.38
C GLU A 207 -1.15 20.40 -5.41
N ARG A 208 0.06 20.11 -5.92
CA ARG A 208 0.29 18.98 -6.84
C ARG A 208 0.22 17.66 -6.08
N SER A 209 0.80 17.60 -4.89
CA SER A 209 0.83 16.40 -4.05
C SER A 209 -0.58 16.02 -3.57
N GLU A 210 -1.36 16.99 -3.08
CA GLU A 210 -2.74 16.78 -2.67
C GLU A 210 -3.62 16.30 -3.83
N ARG A 211 -3.48 16.92 -5.02
CA ARG A 211 -4.19 16.50 -6.22
C ARG A 211 -3.86 15.07 -6.61
N MET A 212 -2.58 14.71 -6.64
CA MET A 212 -2.11 13.36 -6.97
C MET A 212 -2.62 12.33 -5.96
N SER A 213 -2.62 12.68 -4.66
CA SER A 213 -3.15 11.83 -3.59
C SER A 213 -4.64 11.58 -3.79
N ARG A 214 -5.43 12.63 -4.09
CA ARG A 214 -6.87 12.51 -4.40
C ARG A 214 -7.12 11.62 -5.61
N GLU A 215 -6.42 11.82 -6.72
CA GLU A 215 -6.57 11.01 -7.94
C GLU A 215 -6.20 9.53 -7.68
N THR A 216 -5.16 9.29 -6.88
CA THR A 216 -4.75 7.94 -6.47
C THR A 216 -5.80 7.27 -5.58
N ARG A 217 -6.41 8.00 -4.64
CA ARG A 217 -7.51 7.51 -3.81
C ARG A 217 -8.74 7.14 -4.64
N GLU A 218 -9.15 8.03 -5.56
CA GLU A 218 -10.28 7.77 -6.47
C GLU A 218 -10.04 6.52 -7.32
N ARG A 219 -8.83 6.35 -7.85
CA ARG A 219 -8.44 5.13 -8.58
C ARG A 219 -8.46 3.89 -7.69
N ALA A 220 -7.89 3.96 -6.49
CA ALA A 220 -7.83 2.84 -5.55
C ALA A 220 -9.23 2.37 -5.14
N VAL A 221 -10.18 3.29 -4.91
CA VAL A 221 -11.59 2.95 -4.64
C VAL A 221 -12.17 2.12 -5.77
N LEU A 222 -12.03 2.57 -7.02
CA LEU A 222 -12.63 1.89 -8.17
C LEU A 222 -12.02 0.50 -8.38
N ASP A 223 -10.70 0.38 -8.26
CA ASP A 223 -9.99 -0.92 -8.36
C ASP A 223 -10.42 -1.90 -7.26
N LEU A 224 -10.54 -1.42 -6.01
CA LEU A 224 -11.04 -2.20 -4.88
C LEU A 224 -12.51 -2.63 -5.10
N CYS A 225 -13.32 -1.78 -5.73
CA CYS A 225 -14.73 -2.04 -6.00
C CYS A 225 -14.97 -3.00 -7.17
N ALA A 226 -14.07 -3.05 -8.16
CA ALA A 226 -14.25 -3.85 -9.39
C ALA A 226 -14.50 -5.35 -9.12
N ARG A 227 -13.99 -5.88 -8.00
CA ARG A 227 -14.17 -7.29 -7.57
C ARG A 227 -15.08 -7.44 -6.35
N ALA A 228 -15.72 -6.36 -5.90
CA ALA A 228 -16.54 -6.36 -4.70
C ALA A 228 -17.98 -6.80 -4.97
N GLY A 229 -18.57 -7.54 -4.03
CA GLY A 229 -20.00 -7.88 -4.07
C GLY A 229 -20.89 -6.65 -3.80
N ALA A 230 -22.15 -6.71 -4.25
CA ALA A 230 -23.11 -5.60 -4.15
C ALA A 230 -23.29 -5.04 -2.73
N ALA A 231 -23.27 -5.89 -1.69
CA ALA A 231 -23.39 -5.46 -0.30
C ALA A 231 -22.17 -4.66 0.18
N ALA A 232 -20.96 -5.04 -0.25
CA ALA A 232 -19.75 -4.28 0.07
C ALA A 232 -19.72 -2.93 -0.65
N LEU A 233 -20.22 -2.88 -1.89
CA LEU A 233 -20.34 -1.64 -2.65
C LEU A 233 -21.28 -0.63 -1.99
N ILE A 234 -22.42 -1.07 -1.46
CA ILE A 234 -23.36 -0.16 -0.76
C ILE A 234 -22.67 0.48 0.46
N ARG A 235 -22.00 -0.34 1.27
CA ARG A 235 -21.34 0.14 2.48
C ARG A 235 -20.13 1.04 2.18
N VAL A 236 -19.33 0.75 1.16
CA VAL A 236 -18.22 1.63 0.77
C VAL A 236 -18.72 2.95 0.20
N VAL A 237 -19.80 2.97 -0.58
CA VAL A 237 -20.41 4.22 -1.05
C VAL A 237 -20.90 5.07 0.13
N GLN A 238 -21.55 4.46 1.12
CA GLN A 238 -21.96 5.16 2.34
C GLN A 238 -20.77 5.67 3.16
N HIS A 239 -19.69 4.89 3.24
CA HIS A 239 -18.44 5.30 3.88
C HIS A 239 -17.80 6.49 3.15
N LEU A 240 -17.77 6.48 1.81
CA LEU A 240 -17.24 7.59 1.00
C LEU A 240 -18.10 8.84 1.15
N ARG A 241 -19.42 8.70 1.26
CA ARG A 241 -20.32 9.84 1.52
C ARG A 241 -20.10 10.44 2.89
N THR A 242 -20.07 9.61 3.94
CA THR A 242 -19.87 10.08 5.33
C THR A 242 -18.48 10.69 5.56
N SER A 243 -17.48 10.24 4.81
CA SER A 243 -16.12 10.82 4.81
C SER A 243 -15.92 11.97 3.83
N GLY A 244 -16.94 12.39 3.08
CA GLY A 244 -16.86 13.49 2.11
C GLY A 244 -16.03 13.19 0.85
N GLN A 245 -15.69 11.93 0.62
CA GLN A 245 -14.87 11.49 -0.53
C GLN A 245 -15.73 11.10 -1.75
N LEU A 246 -17.03 10.89 -1.56
CA LEU A 246 -17.97 10.71 -2.68
C LEU A 246 -18.23 12.05 -3.37
N ASN A 247 -17.54 12.29 -4.47
CA ASN A 247 -17.61 13.55 -5.22
C ASN A 247 -17.97 13.31 -6.70
N ALA A 248 -18.37 14.37 -7.41
CA ALA A 248 -18.78 14.28 -8.82
C ALA A 248 -17.66 13.78 -9.75
N GLY A 249 -16.40 14.12 -9.46
CA GLY A 249 -15.22 13.61 -10.17
C GLY A 249 -15.10 12.10 -10.05
N LEU A 250 -15.27 11.53 -8.85
CA LEU A 250 -15.25 10.08 -8.63
C LEU A 250 -16.38 9.37 -9.37
N VAL A 251 -17.61 9.93 -9.39
CA VAL A 251 -18.73 9.35 -10.14
C VAL A 251 -18.47 9.42 -11.65
N LEU A 252 -17.93 10.53 -12.15
CA LEU A 252 -17.55 10.67 -13.55
C LEU A 252 -16.44 9.69 -13.93
N ARG A 253 -15.41 9.57 -13.09
CA ARG A 253 -14.31 8.63 -13.24
C ARG A 253 -14.83 7.20 -13.31
N ALA A 254 -15.76 6.81 -12.44
CA ALA A 254 -16.37 5.48 -12.46
C ALA A 254 -17.04 5.18 -13.81
N ILE A 255 -17.78 6.15 -14.37
CA ILE A 255 -18.42 6.00 -15.68
C ILE A 255 -17.39 5.92 -16.81
N LEU A 256 -16.37 6.79 -16.78
CA LEU A 256 -15.28 6.82 -17.78
C LEU A 256 -14.41 5.56 -17.71
N SER A 257 -14.30 4.91 -16.56
CA SER A 257 -13.65 3.61 -16.36
C SER A 257 -14.57 2.42 -16.67
N GLY A 258 -15.84 2.64 -16.99
CA GLY A 258 -16.81 1.57 -17.23
C GLY A 258 -17.32 0.85 -15.97
N GLU A 259 -16.96 1.33 -14.77
CA GLU A 259 -17.36 0.79 -13.46
C GLU A 259 -18.79 1.19 -13.10
N MET A 260 -19.74 0.76 -13.92
CA MET A 260 -21.15 1.12 -13.82
C MET A 260 -21.81 0.61 -12.54
N VAL A 261 -21.34 -0.52 -12.02
CA VAL A 261 -21.85 -1.10 -10.78
C VAL A 261 -21.58 -0.17 -9.59
N PHE A 262 -20.42 0.51 -9.58
CA PHE A 262 -20.11 1.54 -8.60
C PHE A 262 -20.90 2.82 -8.90
N ALA A 263 -20.91 3.30 -10.15
CA ALA A 263 -21.59 4.54 -10.52
C ALA A 263 -23.10 4.51 -10.20
N GLU A 264 -23.78 3.40 -10.49
CA GLU A 264 -25.20 3.21 -10.15
C GLU A 264 -25.44 3.19 -8.64
N ALA A 265 -24.54 2.57 -7.87
CA ALA A 265 -24.63 2.54 -6.41
C ALA A 265 -24.46 3.94 -5.81
N ALA A 266 -23.47 4.71 -6.31
CA ALA A 266 -23.25 6.10 -5.94
C ALA A 266 -24.45 6.99 -6.29
N LEU A 267 -24.99 6.88 -7.51
CA LEU A 267 -26.16 7.64 -7.95
C LEU A 267 -27.43 7.26 -7.19
N SER A 268 -27.59 5.98 -6.82
CA SER A 268 -28.70 5.52 -5.99
C SER A 268 -28.65 6.12 -4.59
N ASP A 269 -27.47 6.10 -3.94
CA ASP A 269 -27.27 6.71 -2.63
C ASP A 269 -27.47 8.24 -2.65
N LEU A 270 -26.92 8.93 -3.67
CA LEU A 270 -27.02 10.38 -3.81
C LEU A 270 -28.45 10.85 -4.14
N SER A 271 -29.17 10.14 -5.02
CA SER A 271 -30.52 10.54 -5.48
C SER A 271 -31.66 10.01 -4.59
N GLY A 272 -31.37 9.06 -3.70
CA GLY A 272 -32.36 8.34 -2.90
C GLY A 272 -33.31 7.47 -3.72
N LEU A 273 -32.97 7.15 -4.98
CA LEU A 273 -33.77 6.29 -5.85
C LEU A 273 -33.30 4.84 -5.73
N ASP A 274 -34.22 3.90 -5.89
CA ASP A 274 -33.89 2.47 -5.97
C ASP A 274 -32.91 2.19 -7.13
N ARG A 275 -32.01 1.23 -6.89
CA ARG A 275 -30.93 0.89 -7.83
C ARG A 275 -31.44 0.42 -9.20
N ALA A 276 -32.56 -0.31 -9.26
CA ALA A 276 -33.14 -0.75 -10.52
C ALA A 276 -33.65 0.45 -11.34
N ARG A 277 -34.21 1.46 -10.65
CA ARG A 277 -34.65 2.70 -11.29
C ARG A 277 -33.48 3.51 -11.82
N VAL A 278 -32.40 3.63 -11.05
CA VAL A 278 -31.16 4.29 -11.47
C VAL A 278 -30.57 3.62 -12.71
N ALA A 279 -30.43 2.29 -12.70
CA ALA A 279 -29.93 1.53 -13.84
C ALA A 279 -30.78 1.73 -15.12
N GLY A 280 -32.10 1.89 -14.96
CA GLY A 280 -32.98 2.24 -16.08
C GLY A 280 -32.75 3.66 -16.61
N LEU A 281 -32.56 4.64 -15.71
CA LEU A 281 -32.31 6.04 -16.07
C LEU A 281 -30.93 6.25 -16.70
N VAL A 282 -29.90 5.56 -16.22
CA VAL A 282 -28.53 5.58 -16.77
C VAL A 282 -28.49 5.01 -18.20
N ARG A 283 -29.30 3.97 -18.47
CA ARG A 283 -29.47 3.40 -19.82
C ARG A 283 -30.33 4.25 -20.75
N SER A 284 -31.03 5.27 -20.24
CA SER A 284 -31.88 6.15 -21.03
C SER A 284 -31.25 7.52 -21.23
N ALA A 285 -30.96 7.89 -22.49
CA ALA A 285 -30.42 9.22 -22.82
C ALA A 285 -31.32 10.38 -22.33
N ARG A 286 -32.64 10.17 -22.33
CA ARG A 286 -33.62 11.16 -21.87
C ARG A 286 -33.79 11.18 -20.34
N GLY A 287 -33.49 10.07 -19.67
CA GLY A 287 -33.70 9.91 -18.23
C GLY A 287 -32.55 10.46 -17.38
N TYR A 288 -31.32 10.43 -17.90
CA TYR A 288 -30.14 10.79 -17.13
C TYR A 288 -30.08 12.24 -16.62
N PRO A 289 -30.47 13.29 -17.38
CA PRO A 289 -30.42 14.66 -16.88
C PRO A 289 -31.25 14.87 -15.59
N GLY A 290 -32.41 14.24 -15.48
CA GLY A 290 -33.24 14.29 -14.27
C GLY A 290 -32.60 13.55 -13.08
N LEU A 291 -31.90 12.44 -13.35
CA LEU A 291 -31.13 11.72 -12.33
C LEU A 291 -29.94 12.56 -11.84
N HIS A 292 -29.20 13.18 -12.76
CA HIS A 292 -28.04 14.03 -12.46
C HIS A 292 -28.42 15.19 -11.52
N ALA A 293 -29.50 15.91 -11.85
CA ALA A 293 -30.01 16.99 -11.01
C ALA A 293 -30.46 16.48 -9.63
N ARG A 294 -31.17 15.35 -9.57
CA ARG A 294 -31.63 14.76 -8.30
C ARG A 294 -30.47 14.25 -7.43
N ALA A 295 -29.39 13.78 -8.03
CA ALA A 295 -28.18 13.37 -7.33
C ALA A 295 -27.35 14.55 -6.79
N GLY A 296 -27.74 15.80 -7.07
CA GLY A 296 -27.03 17.00 -6.62
C GLY A 296 -25.67 17.21 -7.29
N LEU A 297 -25.46 16.64 -8.48
CA LEU A 297 -24.20 16.79 -9.22
C LEU A 297 -24.10 18.17 -9.89
N PRO A 298 -22.90 18.77 -10.01
CA PRO A 298 -22.71 20.08 -10.63
C PRO A 298 -23.18 20.11 -12.09
N GLN A 299 -24.05 21.07 -12.44
CA GLN A 299 -24.67 21.16 -13.77
C GLN A 299 -23.64 21.27 -14.91
N ALA A 300 -22.49 21.90 -14.65
CA ALA A 300 -21.37 22.00 -15.59
C ALA A 300 -20.82 20.65 -16.07
N LEU A 301 -21.00 19.57 -15.28
CA LEU A 301 -20.51 18.23 -15.66
C LEU A 301 -21.52 17.43 -16.48
N LEU A 302 -22.77 17.89 -16.60
CA LEU A 302 -23.83 17.15 -17.30
C LEU A 302 -23.44 16.75 -18.74
N PRO A 303 -22.83 17.62 -19.57
CA PRO A 303 -22.44 17.24 -20.94
C PRO A 303 -21.41 16.11 -20.96
N ALA A 304 -20.40 16.17 -20.09
CA ALA A 304 -19.38 15.12 -19.95
C ALA A 304 -20.00 13.77 -19.55
N PHE A 305 -20.86 13.76 -18.53
CA PHE A 305 -21.56 12.56 -18.09
C PHE A 305 -22.46 11.97 -19.19
N ALA A 306 -23.25 12.82 -19.86
CA ALA A 306 -24.18 12.39 -20.89
C ALA A 306 -23.44 11.77 -22.10
N ALA A 307 -22.33 12.38 -22.52
CA ALA A 307 -21.48 11.90 -23.60
C ALA A 307 -20.79 10.58 -23.24
N ALA A 308 -20.22 10.48 -22.03
CA ALA A 308 -19.59 9.25 -21.54
C ALA A 308 -20.59 8.08 -21.49
N LEU A 309 -21.81 8.31 -20.97
CA LEU A 309 -22.87 7.31 -20.96
C LEU A 309 -23.37 6.94 -22.36
N SER A 310 -23.33 7.87 -23.31
CA SER A 310 -23.64 7.56 -24.71
C SER A 310 -22.60 6.62 -25.33
N ALA A 311 -21.31 6.90 -25.13
CA ALA A 311 -20.23 6.00 -25.51
C ALA A 311 -20.37 4.62 -24.85
N TRP A 312 -20.70 4.58 -23.56
CA TRP A 312 -20.93 3.32 -22.84
C TRP A 312 -22.04 2.48 -23.47
N ARG A 313 -23.21 3.09 -23.75
CA ARG A 313 -24.36 2.38 -24.34
C ARG A 313 -24.04 1.81 -25.71
N GLU A 314 -23.36 2.58 -26.55
CA GLU A 314 -22.93 2.13 -27.87
C GLU A 314 -21.92 0.98 -27.79
N ALA A 315 -21.00 1.02 -26.83
CA ALA A 315 -20.03 -0.05 -26.62
C ALA A 315 -20.73 -1.36 -26.22
N GLY A 316 -21.70 -1.31 -25.31
CA GLY A 316 -22.49 -2.47 -24.89
C GLY A 316 -23.33 -3.12 -26.01
N THR A 317 -23.56 -2.43 -27.12
CA THR A 317 -24.34 -2.94 -28.27
C THR A 317 -23.51 -3.58 -29.39
N GLY A 318 -22.17 -3.53 -29.36
CA GLY A 318 -21.37 -4.13 -30.43
C GLY A 318 -19.86 -3.84 -30.47
N ALA A 319 -19.26 -3.24 -29.44
CA ALA A 319 -17.81 -3.05 -29.37
C ALA A 319 -17.25 -3.79 -28.15
N ALA A 320 -16.07 -4.42 -28.30
CA ALA A 320 -15.37 -5.05 -27.19
C ALA A 320 -15.28 -4.07 -26.02
N ALA A 321 -15.86 -4.44 -24.89
CA ALA A 321 -15.77 -3.65 -23.67
C ALA A 321 -14.28 -3.43 -23.33
N PRO A 322 -13.86 -2.21 -22.95
CA PRO A 322 -12.51 -2.00 -22.47
C PRO A 322 -12.27 -2.95 -21.29
N SER A 323 -11.36 -3.89 -21.47
CA SER A 323 -11.07 -4.92 -20.49
C SER A 323 -10.01 -4.38 -19.54
N GLY A 324 -10.43 -3.85 -18.39
CA GLY A 324 -9.56 -3.39 -17.31
C GLY A 324 -10.08 -2.15 -16.58
N ALA A 325 -9.60 -1.91 -15.35
CA ALA A 325 -9.95 -0.75 -14.50
C ALA A 325 -9.40 0.60 -15.02
N GLY A 326 -8.99 0.67 -16.29
CA GLY A 326 -8.44 1.85 -16.93
C GLY A 326 -9.53 2.78 -17.46
N LEU A 327 -9.21 4.06 -17.54
CA LEU A 327 -10.08 5.05 -18.16
C LEU A 327 -10.22 4.79 -19.68
N SER A 328 -11.45 4.87 -20.20
CA SER A 328 -11.70 4.72 -21.63
C SER A 328 -11.40 6.01 -22.39
N ARG A 329 -10.36 5.98 -23.23
CA ARG A 329 -10.00 7.08 -24.11
C ARG A 329 -11.17 7.55 -24.99
N ARG A 330 -11.89 6.61 -25.60
CA ARG A 330 -13.08 6.93 -26.44
C ARG A 330 -14.17 7.66 -25.66
N MET A 331 -14.41 7.30 -24.40
CA MET A 331 -15.40 8.00 -23.57
C MET A 331 -14.93 9.41 -23.20
N ILE A 332 -13.64 9.56 -22.89
CA ILE A 332 -13.04 10.86 -22.55
C ILE A 332 -13.05 11.80 -23.76
N GLU A 333 -12.66 11.33 -24.94
CA GLU A 333 -12.67 12.13 -26.18
C GLU A 333 -14.07 12.66 -26.48
N ARG A 334 -15.12 11.83 -26.35
CA ARG A 334 -16.51 12.30 -26.53
C ARG A 334 -16.94 13.26 -25.42
N ALA A 335 -16.50 13.05 -24.19
CA ALA A 335 -16.79 13.97 -23.10
C ALA A 335 -16.13 15.33 -23.32
N LEU A 336 -14.90 15.37 -23.83
CA LEU A 336 -14.20 16.59 -24.22
C LEU A 336 -14.97 17.33 -25.33
N THR A 337 -15.31 16.64 -26.43
CA THR A 337 -16.09 17.22 -27.54
C THR A 337 -17.43 17.78 -27.06
N ALA A 338 -18.14 17.08 -26.18
CA ALA A 338 -19.43 17.55 -25.66
C ALA A 338 -19.33 18.78 -24.74
N CYS A 339 -18.13 19.08 -24.22
CA CYS A 339 -17.87 20.23 -23.36
C CYS A 339 -17.43 21.49 -24.13
N GLU A 340 -17.14 21.38 -25.43
CA GLU A 340 -16.66 22.50 -26.27
C GLU A 340 -17.69 23.64 -26.43
N ASP A 341 -18.98 23.34 -26.29
CA ASP A 341 -20.07 24.32 -26.45
C ASP A 341 -20.44 25.06 -25.16
N MET A 342 -19.74 24.81 -24.04
CA MET A 342 -20.07 25.39 -22.73
C MET A 342 -19.58 26.85 -22.56
N PRO A 343 -20.10 27.60 -21.58
CA PRO A 343 -19.50 28.88 -21.18
C PRO A 343 -18.03 28.73 -20.78
N PHE A 344 -17.18 29.68 -21.18
CA PHE A 344 -15.72 29.59 -21.04
C PHE A 344 -15.23 29.26 -19.62
N SER A 345 -15.81 29.86 -18.58
CA SER A 345 -15.40 29.63 -17.18
C SER A 345 -15.69 28.22 -16.69
N GLU A 346 -16.84 27.64 -17.05
CA GLU A 346 -17.20 26.26 -16.69
C GLU A 346 -16.41 25.26 -17.53
N MET A 347 -16.25 25.56 -18.83
CA MET A 347 -15.46 24.77 -19.77
C MET A 347 -14.03 24.57 -19.27
N GLN A 348 -13.35 25.63 -18.82
CA GLN A 348 -11.95 25.53 -18.43
C GLN A 348 -11.70 24.50 -17.33
N ALA A 349 -12.55 24.46 -16.30
CA ALA A 349 -12.40 23.53 -15.18
C ALA A 349 -12.69 22.07 -15.60
N VAL A 350 -13.76 21.86 -16.38
CA VAL A 350 -14.17 20.52 -16.85
C VAL A 350 -13.19 19.97 -17.87
N THR A 351 -12.78 20.77 -18.85
CA THR A 351 -11.77 20.40 -19.86
C THR A 351 -10.43 20.10 -19.20
N ALA A 352 -10.00 20.88 -18.20
CA ALA A 352 -8.79 20.56 -17.45
C ALA A 352 -8.89 19.23 -16.70
N LEU A 353 -10.05 18.88 -16.14
CA LEU A 353 -10.27 17.56 -15.52
C LEU A 353 -10.21 16.43 -16.55
N LEU A 354 -10.95 16.57 -17.65
CA LEU A 354 -11.01 15.56 -18.70
C LEU A 354 -9.66 15.36 -19.41
N ALA A 355 -8.90 16.44 -19.67
CA ALA A 355 -7.55 16.35 -20.23
C ALA A 355 -6.56 15.63 -19.29
N ARG A 356 -6.74 15.75 -17.96
CA ARG A 356 -5.95 14.95 -17.00
C ARG A 356 -6.31 13.47 -17.10
N TYR A 357 -7.60 13.14 -17.19
CA TYR A 357 -8.05 11.76 -17.39
C TYR A 357 -7.59 11.19 -18.74
N GLU A 358 -7.54 12.01 -19.80
CA GLU A 358 -7.00 11.63 -21.10
C GLU A 358 -5.50 11.30 -21.00
N ALA A 359 -4.71 12.18 -20.36
CA ALA A 359 -3.29 11.94 -20.15
C ALA A 359 -3.02 10.72 -19.26
N GLU A 360 -3.89 10.42 -18.29
CA GLU A 360 -3.83 9.19 -17.51
C GLU A 360 -4.14 7.95 -18.37
N ALA A 361 -5.24 7.98 -19.13
CA ALA A 361 -5.64 6.89 -20.03
C ALA A 361 -4.53 6.56 -21.04
N ALA A 362 -3.95 7.57 -21.68
CA ALA A 362 -2.85 7.41 -22.63
C ALA A 362 -1.60 6.78 -21.97
N ARG A 363 -1.28 7.15 -20.73
CA ARG A 363 -0.15 6.56 -19.99
C ARG A 363 -0.42 5.12 -19.62
N ASP A 364 -1.64 4.78 -19.21
CA ASP A 364 -1.98 3.41 -18.83
C ASP A 364 -2.04 2.48 -20.06
N GLU A 365 -2.55 2.96 -21.20
CA GLU A 365 -2.46 2.26 -22.49
C GLU A 365 -0.99 2.02 -22.89
N ALA A 366 -0.14 3.05 -22.82
CA ALA A 366 1.27 2.93 -23.14
C ALA A 366 2.00 1.93 -22.22
N ARG A 367 1.69 1.94 -20.91
CA ARG A 367 2.24 0.97 -19.95
C ARG A 367 1.80 -0.45 -20.25
N ALA A 368 0.54 -0.66 -20.61
CA ALA A 368 0.02 -1.98 -20.96
C ALA A 368 0.72 -2.53 -22.21
N VAL A 369 0.86 -1.71 -23.25
CA VAL A 369 1.60 -2.08 -24.47
C VAL A 369 3.07 -2.37 -24.18
N ALA A 370 3.74 -1.51 -23.41
CA ALA A 370 5.14 -1.70 -23.03
C ALA A 370 5.36 -3.01 -22.25
N ARG A 371 4.46 -3.34 -21.30
CA ARG A 371 4.50 -4.61 -20.56
C ARG A 371 4.33 -5.81 -21.50
N ALA A 372 3.37 -5.77 -22.41
CA ALA A 372 3.15 -6.85 -23.36
C ALA A 372 4.37 -7.05 -24.29
N ILE A 373 5.03 -5.97 -24.72
CA ILE A 373 6.27 -6.06 -25.51
C ILE A 373 7.39 -6.68 -24.67
N ALA A 374 7.55 -6.27 -23.41
CA ALA A 374 8.57 -6.81 -22.51
C ALA A 374 8.35 -8.32 -22.25
N GLU A 375 7.13 -8.73 -21.92
CA GLU A 375 6.77 -10.14 -21.71
C GLU A 375 7.02 -10.98 -22.96
N GLN A 376 6.71 -10.47 -24.14
CA GLN A 376 7.02 -11.14 -25.41
C GLN A 376 8.53 -11.25 -25.66
N ALA A 377 9.32 -10.23 -25.29
CA ALA A 377 10.77 -10.26 -25.41
C ALA A 377 11.39 -11.29 -24.46
N GLU A 378 10.97 -11.30 -23.19
CA GLU A 378 11.39 -12.29 -22.18
C GLU A 378 11.01 -13.71 -22.61
N ALA A 379 9.80 -13.93 -23.13
CA ALA A 379 9.38 -15.24 -23.63
C ALA A 379 10.22 -15.71 -24.83
N ARG A 380 10.57 -14.80 -25.75
CA ARG A 380 11.46 -15.10 -26.89
C ARG A 380 12.87 -15.44 -26.42
N GLU A 381 13.39 -14.72 -25.42
CA GLU A 381 14.71 -14.98 -24.86
C GLU A 381 14.75 -16.31 -24.10
N ALA A 382 13.73 -16.61 -23.29
CA ALA A 382 13.58 -17.90 -22.63
C ALA A 382 13.51 -19.05 -23.64
N ALA A 383 12.74 -18.89 -24.72
CA ALA A 383 12.67 -19.88 -25.80
C ALA A 383 14.00 -20.07 -26.52
N ARG A 384 14.78 -18.99 -26.73
CA ARG A 384 16.13 -19.07 -27.31
C ARG A 384 17.07 -19.87 -26.41
N LEU A 385 17.13 -19.54 -25.12
CA LEU A 385 17.98 -20.24 -24.14
C LEU A 385 17.60 -21.72 -24.03
N GLU A 386 16.31 -22.05 -24.06
CA GLU A 386 15.85 -23.43 -24.05
C GLU A 386 16.24 -24.18 -25.34
N ALA A 387 16.13 -23.55 -26.51
CA ALA A 387 16.58 -24.12 -27.77
C ALA A 387 18.10 -24.37 -27.78
N GLU A 388 18.89 -23.44 -27.23
CA GLU A 388 20.34 -23.60 -27.06
C GLU A 388 20.68 -24.76 -26.12
N ARG A 389 19.95 -24.91 -25.01
CA ARG A 389 20.09 -26.03 -24.07
C ARG A 389 19.80 -27.37 -24.74
N VAL A 390 18.67 -27.49 -25.43
CA VAL A 390 18.28 -28.71 -26.16
C VAL A 390 19.31 -29.04 -27.25
N ALA A 391 19.80 -28.04 -27.99
CA ALA A 391 20.83 -28.25 -29.00
C ALA A 391 22.18 -28.68 -28.39
N ALA A 392 22.52 -28.21 -27.18
CA ALA A 392 23.70 -28.67 -26.46
C ALA A 392 23.55 -30.11 -25.97
N GLU A 393 22.39 -30.48 -25.42
CA GLU A 393 22.08 -31.85 -24.98
C GLU A 393 22.14 -32.84 -26.15
N TRP A 394 21.57 -32.47 -27.31
CA TRP A 394 21.65 -33.29 -28.52
C TRP A 394 23.08 -33.47 -29.02
N ARG A 395 23.90 -32.41 -29.04
CA ARG A 395 25.33 -32.50 -29.41
C ARG A 395 26.10 -33.42 -28.46
N GLN A 396 25.82 -33.37 -27.16
CA GLN A 396 26.43 -34.28 -26.19
C GLN A 396 26.01 -35.74 -26.40
N ALA A 397 24.73 -35.98 -26.72
CA ALA A 397 24.23 -37.32 -27.04
C ALA A 397 24.92 -37.89 -28.29
N GLN A 398 25.07 -37.09 -29.36
CA GLN A 398 25.81 -37.50 -30.55
C GLN A 398 27.28 -37.83 -30.26
N ALA A 399 27.96 -37.01 -29.46
CA ALA A 399 29.34 -37.26 -29.08
C ALA A 399 29.49 -38.59 -28.30
N ARG A 400 28.53 -38.93 -27.43
CA ARG A 400 28.50 -40.22 -26.72
C ARG A 400 28.28 -41.39 -27.67
N GLU A 401 27.37 -41.26 -28.64
CA GLU A 401 27.16 -42.31 -29.65
C GLU A 401 28.37 -42.51 -30.56
N ALA A 402 29.03 -41.43 -30.97
CA ALA A 402 30.25 -41.50 -31.77
C ALA A 402 31.36 -42.22 -30.99
N ALA A 403 31.60 -41.83 -29.73
CA ALA A 403 32.56 -42.50 -28.87
C ALA A 403 32.23 -43.99 -28.62
N GLY A 404 30.95 -44.33 -28.49
CA GLY A 404 30.49 -45.71 -28.38
C GLY A 404 30.70 -46.54 -29.65
N ARG A 405 30.49 -45.92 -30.83
CA ARG A 405 30.80 -46.53 -32.13
C ARG A 405 32.30 -46.72 -32.33
N ASP A 406 33.12 -45.75 -31.98
CA ASP A 406 34.58 -45.85 -32.08
C ASP A 406 35.11 -46.96 -31.15
N ALA A 407 34.57 -47.09 -29.94
CA ALA A 407 34.87 -48.19 -29.03
C ALA A 407 34.45 -49.57 -29.58
N ALA A 408 33.28 -49.65 -30.23
CA ALA A 408 32.82 -50.89 -30.89
C ALA A 408 33.65 -51.22 -32.15
N THR A 409 34.10 -50.21 -32.88
CA THR A 409 34.96 -50.36 -34.06
C THR A 409 36.37 -50.81 -33.65
N TRP A 410 36.90 -50.29 -32.54
CA TRP A 410 38.15 -50.79 -31.93
C TRP A 410 38.01 -52.24 -31.42
N ALA A 411 36.86 -52.62 -30.85
CA ALA A 411 36.62 -53.98 -30.38
C ALA A 411 36.46 -55.01 -31.52
N LEU A 412 36.12 -54.58 -32.73
CA LEU A 412 36.02 -55.44 -33.94
C LEU A 412 37.29 -55.42 -34.81
N ALA A 413 38.31 -54.63 -34.44
CA ALA A 413 39.59 -54.61 -35.15
C ALA A 413 40.39 -55.90 -34.86
N VAL A 414 40.20 -56.90 -35.73
CA VAL A 414 41.07 -58.08 -35.84
C VAL A 414 42.50 -57.59 -36.13
N PRO A 415 43.54 -58.03 -35.38
CA PRO A 415 44.92 -57.67 -35.70
C PRO A 415 45.33 -58.41 -36.97
N ALA A 416 45.26 -57.72 -38.11
CA ALA A 416 45.77 -58.22 -39.38
C ALA A 416 47.28 -57.98 -39.44
N GLU A 417 48.05 -59.00 -39.07
CA GLU A 417 49.43 -59.13 -39.51
C GLU A 417 49.48 -59.23 -41.05
N GLY A 418 50.22 -58.31 -41.67
CA GLY A 418 50.81 -58.48 -42.98
C GLY A 418 49.90 -58.29 -44.19
N LEU A 419 49.91 -57.08 -44.76
CA LEU A 419 49.78 -56.93 -46.21
C LEU A 419 50.67 -55.79 -46.76
N PRO A 420 51.32 -55.96 -47.92
CA PRO A 420 52.33 -55.07 -48.47
C PRO A 420 51.78 -53.97 -49.40
N ALA A 421 52.63 -52.94 -49.61
CA ALA A 421 52.74 -51.98 -50.71
C ALA A 421 51.46 -51.40 -51.37
N ALA A 422 51.38 -50.06 -51.32
CA ALA A 422 50.33 -49.23 -51.91
C ALA A 422 50.18 -49.40 -53.44
N PRO A 423 48.94 -49.49 -53.96
CA PRO A 423 48.62 -49.14 -55.33
C PRO A 423 48.05 -47.71 -55.45
N GLU A 424 48.35 -47.06 -56.58
CA GLU A 424 47.99 -45.68 -56.95
C GLU A 424 46.47 -45.46 -57.14
N PRO A 425 45.92 -44.28 -56.80
CA PRO A 425 44.57 -43.89 -57.20
C PRO A 425 44.54 -43.06 -58.49
N ILE A 426 43.85 -43.67 -59.44
CA ILE A 426 43.20 -43.21 -60.69
C ILE A 426 42.66 -41.77 -60.66
N GLU A 427 42.95 -41.01 -61.72
CA GLU A 427 42.31 -39.73 -62.08
C GLU A 427 40.84 -39.91 -62.49
N ILE A 428 39.93 -39.12 -61.93
CA ILE A 428 38.59 -38.89 -62.52
C ILE A 428 38.33 -37.38 -62.60
N ARG A 429 37.92 -36.99 -63.80
CA ARG A 429 37.85 -35.67 -64.42
C ARG A 429 36.67 -34.81 -63.93
N ASP A 430 36.91 -33.50 -63.89
CA ASP A 430 35.95 -32.41 -63.64
C ASP A 430 34.71 -32.44 -64.55
N CYS A 431 33.56 -32.08 -63.98
CA CYS A 431 32.47 -31.40 -64.69
C CYS A 431 31.91 -30.26 -63.82
N ALA A 432 32.04 -29.05 -64.34
CA ALA A 432 31.69 -27.77 -63.73
C ALA A 432 30.19 -27.51 -63.59
N THR A 433 29.81 -26.66 -62.63
CA THR A 433 28.87 -25.54 -62.86
C THR A 433 29.27 -24.36 -61.97
N VAL A 434 29.48 -23.21 -62.61
CA VAL A 434 29.87 -21.91 -62.06
C VAL A 434 28.64 -21.00 -62.14
N ALA A 435 28.33 -20.26 -61.07
CA ALA A 435 27.48 -19.08 -61.15
C ALA A 435 27.96 -18.00 -60.14
N GLU A 436 28.25 -16.85 -60.75
CA GLU A 436 28.83 -15.55 -60.41
C GLU A 436 28.66 -14.89 -59.01
N PRO A 437 29.56 -13.94 -58.65
CA PRO A 437 29.56 -13.19 -57.39
C PRO A 437 28.84 -11.82 -57.51
N VAL A 438 28.28 -11.32 -56.40
CA VAL A 438 27.75 -9.94 -56.31
C VAL A 438 28.66 -9.07 -55.43
N ALA A 439 28.93 -7.88 -55.94
CA ALA A 439 29.96 -6.92 -55.55
C ALA A 439 29.71 -6.21 -54.21
N VAL A 440 30.82 -5.90 -53.54
CA VAL A 440 30.95 -4.93 -52.45
C VAL A 440 31.40 -3.60 -53.07
N VAL A 441 30.71 -2.50 -52.75
CA VAL A 441 31.11 -1.14 -53.15
C VAL A 441 31.57 -0.39 -51.90
N GLU A 442 32.84 -0.01 -51.90
CA GLU A 442 33.45 0.99 -51.01
C GLU A 442 33.08 2.40 -51.48
N ALA A 443 32.94 3.33 -50.53
CA ALA A 443 32.89 4.76 -50.82
C ALA A 443 33.87 5.50 -49.88
N GLU A 444 34.93 6.05 -50.48
CA GLU A 444 35.82 7.02 -49.86
C GLU A 444 35.25 8.46 -49.97
N ALA A 445 35.33 9.15 -48.84
CA ALA A 445 35.77 10.53 -48.64
C ALA A 445 35.06 11.71 -49.34
N ILE A 446 34.49 12.59 -48.50
CA ILE A 446 34.69 14.04 -48.64
C ILE A 446 35.16 14.60 -47.28
N ARG A 447 36.34 15.21 -47.29
CA ARG A 447 36.90 16.02 -46.19
C ARG A 447 36.40 17.46 -46.34
N PHE A 448 36.18 18.15 -45.21
CA PHE A 448 36.47 19.58 -45.14
C PHE A 448 37.05 19.94 -43.77
N ALA A 449 38.14 20.69 -43.81
CA ALA A 449 38.89 21.18 -42.66
C ALA A 449 38.39 22.55 -42.20
N ALA A 450 38.75 22.88 -40.97
CA ALA A 450 38.42 24.07 -40.19
C ALA A 450 38.89 25.40 -40.79
N GLU A 451 38.19 26.50 -40.44
CA GLU A 451 38.68 27.67 -39.69
C GLU A 451 37.69 28.84 -39.78
N GLY A 452 37.49 29.59 -38.69
CA GLY A 452 36.73 30.85 -38.71
C GLY A 452 36.12 31.27 -37.38
N GLU A 453 36.97 31.73 -36.46
CA GLU A 453 36.60 32.42 -35.22
C GLU A 453 36.20 33.89 -35.53
N ALA A 454 34.99 34.32 -35.17
CA ALA A 454 34.62 35.74 -35.08
C ALA A 454 33.39 35.94 -34.17
N ALA A 455 33.55 36.84 -33.20
CA ALA A 455 32.59 37.23 -32.19
C ALA A 455 31.30 37.86 -32.75
N ALA A 456 30.15 37.54 -32.16
CA ALA A 456 28.97 38.41 -32.13
C ALA A 456 28.07 38.05 -30.93
N THR A 457 28.00 39.01 -30.01
CA THR A 457 27.08 39.23 -28.89
C THR A 457 25.66 38.68 -29.03
N LEU A 458 25.19 37.99 -27.98
CA LEU A 458 23.77 37.69 -27.73
C LEU A 458 23.00 38.98 -27.43
N PRO A 459 21.77 39.19 -27.94
CA PRO A 459 20.97 40.35 -27.61
C PRO A 459 20.34 40.23 -26.21
N GLU A 460 20.71 41.13 -25.32
CA GLU A 460 19.88 41.55 -24.18
C GLU A 460 18.49 41.96 -24.70
N SER A 461 17.44 41.22 -24.35
CA SER A 461 16.07 41.68 -24.63
C SER A 461 15.02 41.05 -23.72
N VAL A 462 15.24 41.13 -22.40
CA VAL A 462 14.11 41.25 -21.45
C VAL A 462 13.70 42.73 -21.31
N SER A 463 14.60 43.67 -21.60
CA SER A 463 14.30 45.11 -21.62
C SER A 463 13.39 45.52 -22.79
N ALA A 464 13.57 44.93 -23.98
CA ALA A 464 12.82 45.34 -25.18
C ALA A 464 11.33 44.92 -25.17
N VAL A 465 10.93 43.98 -24.32
CA VAL A 465 9.53 43.56 -24.15
C VAL A 465 8.77 44.50 -23.19
N LEU A 466 9.48 45.17 -22.29
CA LEU A 466 8.90 46.11 -21.33
C LEU A 466 8.67 47.50 -21.92
N ASP A 467 9.43 47.90 -22.95
CA ASP A 467 9.30 49.20 -23.61
C ASP A 467 8.12 49.29 -24.61
N ALA A 468 7.42 48.19 -24.86
CA ALA A 468 6.27 48.11 -25.77
C ALA A 468 4.89 48.13 -25.08
N LEU A 469 4.85 48.22 -23.74
CA LEU A 469 3.61 48.24 -22.97
C LEU A 469 3.14 49.68 -22.71
N PRO A 470 1.83 49.99 -22.90
CA PRO A 470 1.27 51.29 -22.52
C PRO A 470 1.61 51.65 -21.07
N GLU A 471 2.05 52.88 -20.84
CA GLU A 471 2.58 53.38 -19.55
C GLU A 471 1.57 53.22 -18.39
N ALA A 472 0.27 53.16 -18.69
CA ALA A 472 -0.81 52.88 -17.75
C ALA A 472 -0.79 51.45 -17.15
N ILE A 473 -0.24 50.47 -17.86
CA ILE A 473 -0.14 49.07 -17.39
C ILE A 473 1.10 48.91 -16.50
N LEU A 474 2.19 49.61 -16.82
CA LEU A 474 3.40 49.62 -15.99
C LEU A 474 3.18 50.35 -14.66
N SER A 475 2.37 51.40 -14.63
CA SER A 475 2.01 52.09 -13.38
C SER A 475 1.14 51.23 -12.48
N SER A 476 0.11 50.55 -13.01
CA SER A 476 -0.75 49.69 -12.19
C SER A 476 0.01 48.49 -11.65
N PHE A 477 0.92 47.91 -12.45
CA PHE A 477 1.76 46.81 -12.01
C PHE A 477 2.74 47.23 -10.91
N ARG A 478 3.37 48.40 -11.01
CA ARG A 478 4.28 48.92 -9.98
C ARG A 478 3.56 49.28 -8.68
N GLU A 479 2.36 49.83 -8.75
CA GLU A 479 1.51 50.10 -7.57
C GLU A 479 1.06 48.81 -6.87
N GLU A 480 0.73 47.77 -7.64
CA GLU A 480 0.32 46.48 -7.10
C GLU A 480 1.48 45.73 -6.44
N GLN A 481 2.69 45.80 -7.02
CA GLN A 481 3.91 45.27 -6.39
C GLN A 481 4.28 46.02 -5.10
N ALA A 482 4.07 47.34 -5.05
CA ALA A 482 4.31 48.13 -3.84
C ALA A 482 3.31 47.77 -2.71
N ARG A 483 2.03 47.53 -3.03
CA ARG A 483 1.03 47.06 -2.06
C ARG A 483 1.34 45.66 -1.52
N LEU A 484 1.79 44.76 -2.40
CA LEU A 484 2.17 43.40 -2.02
C LEU A 484 3.45 43.37 -1.16
N ALA A 485 4.41 44.26 -1.43
CA ALA A 485 5.61 44.41 -0.61
C ALA A 485 5.27 44.96 0.80
N ALA A 486 4.39 45.96 0.90
CA ALA A 486 3.94 46.50 2.19
C ALA A 486 3.18 45.46 3.02
N SER A 487 2.29 44.69 2.40
CA SER A 487 1.57 43.58 3.07
C SER A 487 2.49 42.43 3.52
N ARG A 488 3.59 42.20 2.79
CA ARG A 488 4.64 41.25 3.21
C ARG A 488 5.42 41.75 4.43
N GLN A 489 5.78 43.03 4.45
CA GLN A 489 6.52 43.63 5.58
C GLN A 489 5.69 43.58 6.88
N GLU A 490 4.37 43.82 6.80
CA GLU A 490 3.45 43.73 7.95
C GLU A 490 3.28 42.29 8.45
N LYS A 491 3.31 41.29 7.55
CA LYS A 491 3.26 39.87 7.94
C LYS A 491 4.55 39.39 8.60
N ILE A 492 5.70 39.87 8.12
CA ILE A 492 7.02 39.54 8.72
C ILE A 492 7.13 40.12 10.13
N PHE A 493 6.64 41.35 10.36
CA PHE A 493 6.65 41.96 11.69
C PHE A 493 5.70 41.27 12.69
N ALA A 494 4.57 40.71 12.20
CA ALA A 494 3.64 39.93 13.02
C ALA A 494 4.18 38.52 13.35
N GLU A 495 5.01 37.93 12.49
CA GLU A 495 5.70 36.66 12.72
C GLU A 495 6.85 36.80 13.73
N GLU A 496 7.62 37.89 13.71
CA GLU A 496 8.72 38.12 14.66
C GLU A 496 8.25 38.22 16.12
N THR A 497 7.06 38.74 16.39
CA THR A 497 6.46 38.75 17.75
C THR A 497 6.01 37.38 18.25
N ARG A 498 5.98 36.35 17.40
CA ARG A 498 5.49 35.00 17.75
C ARG A 498 6.63 33.99 18.03
N VAL A 499 7.88 34.38 17.80
CA VAL A 499 9.08 33.52 17.85
C VAL A 499 9.64 33.35 19.28
N GLU A 500 9.18 34.11 20.28
CA GLU A 500 9.66 33.95 21.66
C GLU A 500 8.95 32.83 22.46
N GLU A 501 7.83 32.27 21.97
CA GLU A 501 7.07 31.19 22.65
C GLU A 501 7.38 29.75 22.18
N THR A 502 8.08 29.54 21.06
CA THR A 502 8.22 28.20 20.41
C THR A 502 9.50 27.42 20.73
N ARG A 503 10.30 27.82 21.73
CA ARG A 503 11.55 27.10 22.08
C ARG A 503 11.37 25.70 22.71
N ALA A 504 10.13 25.24 22.91
CA ALA A 504 9.83 23.90 23.43
C ALA A 504 9.38 22.90 22.35
N GLU A 505 9.00 23.35 21.15
CA GLU A 505 8.54 22.49 20.05
C GLU A 505 9.68 22.00 19.15
N ASP A 506 10.79 22.74 19.07
CA ASP A 506 11.94 22.42 18.22
C ASP A 506 12.61 21.08 18.57
N VAL A 507 12.58 20.67 19.85
CA VAL A 507 13.19 19.41 20.31
C VAL A 507 12.39 18.18 19.83
N PHE A 508 11.08 18.34 19.59
CA PHE A 508 10.22 17.27 19.07
C PHE A 508 10.26 17.18 17.53
N GLU A 509 10.44 18.30 16.83
CA GLU A 509 10.64 18.31 15.37
C GLU A 509 11.98 17.70 14.97
N GLU A 510 13.06 17.97 15.71
CA GLU A 510 14.39 17.43 15.41
C GLU A 510 14.42 15.89 15.56
N ALA A 511 13.76 15.34 16.59
CA ALA A 511 13.59 13.90 16.76
C ALA A 511 12.74 13.25 15.66
N ARG A 512 11.73 13.96 15.15
CA ARG A 512 10.85 13.50 14.06
C ARG A 512 11.53 13.56 12.70
N ALA A 513 12.42 14.52 12.49
CA ALA A 513 13.26 14.63 11.31
C ALA A 513 14.32 13.51 11.26
N ASP A 514 14.91 13.15 12.40
CA ASP A 514 15.85 12.03 12.50
C ASP A 514 15.15 10.68 12.25
N GLU A 515 13.93 10.50 12.77
CA GLU A 515 13.12 9.30 12.51
C GLU A 515 12.71 9.19 11.03
N ALA A 516 12.34 10.30 10.38
CA ALA A 516 12.05 10.36 8.95
C ALA A 516 13.29 10.07 8.08
N ARG A 517 14.49 10.49 8.53
CA ARG A 517 15.76 10.27 7.83
C ARG A 517 16.21 8.81 7.93
N LEU A 518 16.06 8.17 9.10
CA LEU A 518 16.31 6.74 9.29
C LEU A 518 15.34 5.87 8.47
N ALA A 519 14.07 6.27 8.40
CA ALA A 519 13.09 5.61 7.54
C ALA A 519 13.44 5.75 6.05
N ALA A 520 13.99 6.90 5.62
CA ALA A 520 14.43 7.13 4.24
C ALA A 520 15.66 6.27 3.87
N GLU A 521 16.62 6.12 4.78
CA GLU A 521 17.78 5.23 4.58
C GLU A 521 17.34 3.75 4.47
N ALA A 522 16.43 3.30 5.33
CA ALA A 522 15.89 1.94 5.28
C ALA A 522 15.15 1.63 3.96
N VAL A 523 14.41 2.61 3.41
CA VAL A 523 13.75 2.46 2.10
C VAL A 523 14.79 2.42 0.97
N LEU A 524 15.85 3.22 1.02
CA LEU A 524 16.92 3.20 0.02
C LEU A 524 17.69 1.89 -0.01
N GLU A 525 17.86 1.21 1.14
CA GLU A 525 18.50 -0.10 1.23
C GLU A 525 17.69 -1.24 0.59
N THR A 526 16.37 -1.06 0.42
CA THR A 526 15.50 -2.06 -0.25
C THR A 526 15.51 -1.97 -1.78
N ILE A 527 16.11 -0.93 -2.36
CA ILE A 527 16.17 -0.73 -3.81
C ILE A 527 17.43 -1.39 -4.36
N PRO A 528 17.34 -2.28 -5.38
CA PRO A 528 18.52 -2.88 -5.99
C PRO A 528 19.51 -1.81 -6.49
N ALA A 529 20.78 -1.91 -6.10
CA ALA A 529 21.82 -0.92 -6.42
C ALA A 529 21.96 -0.64 -7.93
N ALA A 530 21.66 -1.63 -8.78
CA ALA A 530 21.64 -1.49 -10.24
C ALA A 530 20.58 -0.48 -10.73
N LEU A 531 19.43 -0.41 -10.06
CA LEU A 531 18.32 0.49 -10.42
C LEU A 531 18.63 1.94 -10.02
N VAL A 532 19.27 2.12 -8.87
CA VAL A 532 19.78 3.43 -8.41
C VAL A 532 20.88 3.96 -9.35
N ALA A 533 21.78 3.07 -9.80
CA ALA A 533 22.83 3.42 -10.75
C ALA A 533 22.25 3.81 -12.13
N SER A 534 21.26 3.06 -12.64
CA SER A 534 20.56 3.37 -13.89
C SER A 534 19.86 4.73 -13.82
N TYR A 535 19.14 5.00 -12.73
CA TYR A 535 18.43 6.27 -12.56
C TYR A 535 19.40 7.47 -12.49
N ARG A 536 20.55 7.32 -11.82
CA ARG A 536 21.59 8.37 -11.76
C ARG A 536 22.20 8.64 -13.13
N ALA A 537 22.46 7.59 -13.90
CA ALA A 537 22.98 7.70 -15.26
C ALA A 537 21.97 8.41 -16.19
N ASP A 538 20.69 8.05 -16.13
CA ASP A 538 19.64 8.70 -16.93
C ASP A 538 19.43 10.16 -16.53
N ARG A 539 19.50 10.49 -15.23
CA ARG A 539 19.43 11.87 -14.76
C ARG A 539 20.63 12.72 -15.20
N GLN A 540 21.83 12.14 -15.26
CA GLN A 540 22.99 12.81 -15.84
C GLN A 540 22.84 13.05 -17.35
N ARG A 541 22.30 12.07 -18.10
CA ARG A 541 22.00 12.24 -19.53
C ARG A 541 20.97 13.35 -19.76
N LEU A 542 19.91 13.40 -18.96
CA LEU A 542 18.87 14.44 -19.04
C LEU A 542 19.40 15.83 -18.66
N LYS A 543 20.38 15.92 -17.75
CA LYS A 543 21.07 17.18 -17.41
C LYS A 543 22.09 17.63 -18.45
N LEU A 544 22.62 16.73 -19.27
CA LEU A 544 23.53 17.05 -20.37
C LEU A 544 22.78 17.37 -21.67
N ALA A 545 21.52 16.93 -21.77
CA ALA A 545 20.62 17.21 -22.88
C ALA A 545 19.80 18.50 -22.71
N ALA A 546 19.77 19.06 -21.50
CA ALA A 546 19.21 20.37 -21.16
C ALA A 546 20.33 21.39 -21.02
#